data_AF-F4X9F3-F1
#
_entry.id   AF-F4X9F3-F1
#
_cell.length_a   1.000
_cell.length_b   1.000
_cell.length_c   1.000
_cell.angle_alpha   90.00
_cell.angle_beta   90.00
_cell.angle_gamma   90.00
#
_symmetry.space_group_name_H-M   'P 1'
#
loop_
_entity.id
_entity.type
_entity.pdbx_description
1 polymer ?
#
loop_
_entity_poly.entity_id
_entity_poly.type
_entity_poly.pdbx_seq_one_letter_code
_entity_poly.pdbx_strand_id
1 'polypeptide(L)'
;MSLYGTKLQIGGVTCGIVMRGSGNGKYLAVFEREFAALEDIEAISWDKPEIQGECILPVGYGFEVADIRYSAATRSYTVELQVAQQYLGDVAGYEAQVSELESAVAEKEATIFKQAQELESKEATIQSQQETIQALEAAGTAKQVVEKLEAAYEEGVESNG
;
A
#
# COMPACT_ATOMS: atom_id res chain seq x y z
N MET A 1 15.62 47.98 -12.37
CA MET A 1 14.80 47.45 -13.50
C MET A 1 15.18 45.98 -13.65
N SER A 2 14.22 45.06 -13.64
CA SER A 2 14.52 43.62 -13.61
C SER A 2 14.97 43.07 -14.96
N LEU A 3 15.99 42.20 -14.95
CA LEU A 3 16.50 41.46 -16.10
C LEU A 3 15.61 40.28 -16.49
N TYR A 4 14.93 39.66 -15.53
CA TYR A 4 14.20 38.39 -15.74
C TYR A 4 12.70 38.47 -15.43
N GLY A 5 12.26 39.53 -14.75
CA GLY A 5 10.89 39.74 -14.28
C GLY A 5 10.77 39.61 -12.75
N THR A 6 9.62 40.04 -12.22
CA THR A 6 9.36 40.11 -10.77
C THR A 6 8.09 39.38 -10.35
N LYS A 7 7.57 38.49 -11.21
CA LYS A 7 6.29 37.80 -10.98
C LYS A 7 6.44 36.48 -10.23
N LEU A 8 7.63 35.89 -10.24
CA LEU A 8 7.92 34.65 -9.54
C LEU A 8 8.46 34.98 -8.15
N GLN A 9 7.91 34.33 -7.13
CA GLN A 9 8.42 34.38 -5.76
C GLN A 9 8.63 32.97 -5.21
N ILE A 10 9.72 32.80 -4.47
CA ILE A 10 10.06 31.54 -3.78
C ILE A 10 10.30 31.89 -2.31
N GLY A 11 9.51 31.33 -1.40
CA GLY A 11 9.54 31.68 0.03
C GLY A 11 9.24 33.16 0.28
N GLY A 12 8.43 33.80 -0.57
CA GLY A 12 8.14 35.24 -0.53
C GLY A 12 9.25 36.13 -1.11
N VAL A 13 10.40 35.57 -1.50
CA VAL A 13 11.51 36.30 -2.11
C VAL A 13 11.35 36.36 -3.62
N THR A 14 11.52 37.54 -4.21
CA THR A 14 11.39 37.73 -5.66
C THR A 14 12.50 36.99 -6.41
N CYS A 15 12.12 35.98 -7.18
CA CYS A 15 13.01 35.19 -8.02
C CYS A 15 12.81 35.59 -9.48
N GLY A 16 13.90 35.87 -10.19
CA GLY A 16 13.85 36.30 -11.59
C GLY A 16 13.47 35.16 -12.53
N ILE A 17 14.15 34.02 -12.41
CA ILE A 17 13.91 32.84 -13.25
C ILE A 17 14.43 31.57 -12.57
N VAL A 18 13.80 30.43 -12.88
CA VAL A 18 14.34 29.10 -12.59
C VAL A 18 14.65 28.37 -13.90
N MET A 19 15.84 27.77 -13.97
CA MET A 19 16.32 27.01 -15.11
C MET A 19 16.67 25.58 -14.70
N ARG A 20 16.74 24.68 -15.68
CA ARG A 20 17.28 23.33 -15.47
C ARG A 20 18.79 23.42 -15.24
N GLY A 21 19.28 22.71 -14.23
CA GLY A 21 20.70 22.51 -13.99
C GLY A 21 21.29 21.44 -14.91
N SER A 22 22.60 21.18 -14.78
CA SER A 22 23.34 20.24 -15.63
C SER A 22 23.07 18.76 -15.35
N GLY A 23 22.35 18.44 -14.27
CA GLY A 23 22.07 17.07 -13.84
C GLY A 23 20.59 16.81 -13.53
N ASN A 24 20.23 15.54 -13.44
CA ASN A 24 18.87 15.13 -13.09
C ASN A 24 18.49 15.64 -11.69
N GLY A 25 17.33 16.27 -11.59
CA GLY A 25 16.86 16.88 -10.35
C GLY A 25 17.63 18.14 -9.95
N LYS A 26 18.51 18.69 -10.81
CA LYS A 26 19.19 19.95 -10.54
C LYS A 26 18.47 21.13 -11.17
N TYR A 27 18.40 22.23 -10.44
CA TYR A 27 17.80 23.49 -10.89
C TYR A 27 18.68 24.67 -10.48
N LEU A 28 18.53 25.77 -11.21
CA LEU A 28 19.21 27.03 -10.92
C LEU A 28 18.15 28.11 -10.72
N ALA A 29 18.01 28.63 -9.50
CA ALA A 29 17.13 29.75 -9.20
C ALA A 29 17.95 31.05 -9.14
N VAL A 30 17.58 32.03 -9.95
CA VAL A 30 18.32 33.30 -10.08
C VAL A 30 17.55 34.42 -9.39
N PHE A 31 18.20 35.05 -8.41
CA PHE A 31 17.68 36.16 -7.63
C PHE A 31 18.48 37.42 -7.93
N GLU A 32 17.82 38.46 -8.44
CA GLU A 32 18.47 39.75 -8.70
C GLU A 32 18.64 40.51 -7.38
N ARG A 33 19.84 41.02 -7.10
CA ARG A 33 20.18 41.71 -5.84
C ARG A 33 19.35 42.98 -5.62
N GLU A 34 18.73 43.54 -6.67
CA GLU A 34 17.80 44.66 -6.57
C GLU A 34 16.52 44.29 -5.79
N PHE A 35 16.13 43.01 -5.77
CA PHE A 35 14.87 42.54 -5.19
C PHE A 35 15.03 41.47 -4.10
N ALA A 36 16.24 40.97 -3.87
CA ALA A 36 16.53 39.94 -2.89
C ALA A 36 17.91 40.14 -2.26
N ALA A 37 17.98 40.16 -0.93
CA ALA A 37 19.25 40.09 -0.20
C ALA A 37 19.70 38.62 -0.06
N LEU A 38 20.98 38.38 0.25
CA LEU A 38 21.47 37.01 0.41
C LEU A 38 20.79 36.35 1.63
N GLU A 39 20.62 37.14 2.69
CA GLU A 39 20.01 36.75 3.95
C GLU A 39 18.55 36.32 3.76
N ASP A 40 17.81 37.00 2.87
CA ASP A 40 16.43 36.61 2.54
C ASP A 40 16.40 35.27 1.80
N ILE A 41 17.36 35.03 0.90
CA ILE A 41 17.47 33.78 0.12
C ILE A 41 17.85 32.60 1.03
N GLU A 42 18.76 32.82 1.97
CA GLU A 42 19.17 31.81 2.97
C GLU A 42 18.06 31.50 3.98
N ALA A 43 17.14 32.44 4.21
CA ALA A 43 15.98 32.24 5.08
C ALA A 43 14.82 31.47 4.43
N ILE A 44 14.88 31.18 3.12
CA ILE A 44 13.84 30.40 2.44
C ILE A 44 13.83 28.95 2.99
N SER A 45 12.65 28.48 3.39
CA SER A 45 12.41 27.06 3.72
C SER A 45 12.44 26.19 2.46
N TRP A 46 13.63 25.74 2.07
CA TRP A 46 13.82 24.93 0.86
C TRP A 46 13.26 23.51 0.96
N ASP A 47 12.97 23.01 2.16
CA ASP A 47 12.30 21.71 2.38
C ASP A 47 10.86 21.70 1.87
N LYS A 48 10.19 22.84 1.90
CA LYS A 48 8.83 23.03 1.37
C LYS A 48 8.64 24.49 0.95
N PRO A 49 9.26 24.92 -0.15
CA PRO A 49 9.24 26.31 -0.54
C PRO A 49 7.83 26.68 -1.00
N GLU A 50 7.33 27.81 -0.52
CA GLU A 50 6.14 28.43 -1.10
C GLU A 50 6.50 29.06 -2.44
N ILE A 51 5.85 28.62 -3.51
CA ILE A 51 6.13 29.12 -4.87
C ILE A 51 4.90 29.85 -5.38
N GLN A 52 5.08 31.12 -5.74
CA GLN A 52 4.05 31.95 -6.35
C GLN A 52 4.47 32.35 -7.77
N GLY A 53 3.57 32.19 -8.73
CA GLY A 53 3.84 32.42 -10.15
C GLY A 53 4.27 31.15 -10.91
N GLU A 54 4.54 31.31 -12.20
CA GLU A 54 4.93 30.19 -13.07
C GLU A 54 6.37 29.76 -12.77
N CYS A 55 6.56 28.47 -12.44
CA CYS A 55 7.85 27.92 -12.06
C CYS A 55 8.01 26.48 -12.54
N ILE A 56 9.22 26.11 -12.93
CA ILE A 56 9.55 24.75 -13.39
C ILE A 56 10.01 23.81 -12.27
N LEU A 57 10.10 24.30 -11.04
CA LEU A 57 10.37 23.46 -9.88
C LEU A 57 9.20 22.47 -9.71
N PRO A 58 9.50 21.18 -9.48
CA PRO A 58 8.47 20.16 -9.38
C PRO A 58 7.60 20.43 -8.15
N VAL A 59 6.28 20.47 -8.36
CA VAL A 59 5.30 20.72 -7.30
C VAL A 59 5.36 19.60 -6.26
N GLY A 60 5.31 19.97 -4.98
CA GLY A 60 5.33 19.00 -3.89
C GLY A 60 6.71 18.38 -3.65
N TYR A 61 7.80 19.06 -3.98
CA TYR A 61 9.15 18.64 -3.61
C TYR A 61 9.83 19.70 -2.75
N GLY A 62 10.66 19.21 -1.83
CA GLY A 62 11.71 19.98 -1.19
C GLY A 62 13.00 19.94 -2.01
N PHE A 63 13.93 20.82 -1.66
CA PHE A 63 15.21 21.01 -2.31
C PHE A 63 16.32 21.19 -1.27
N GLU A 64 17.48 20.64 -1.59
CA GLU A 64 18.72 20.97 -0.90
C GLU A 64 19.46 22.05 -1.68
N VAL A 65 19.96 23.07 -0.98
CA VAL A 65 20.83 24.09 -1.57
C VAL A 65 22.24 23.52 -1.66
N ALA A 66 22.69 23.27 -2.90
CA ALA A 66 24.03 22.76 -3.16
C ALA A 66 25.08 23.88 -3.16
N ASP A 67 24.72 25.06 -3.64
CA ASP A 67 25.63 26.21 -3.77
C ASP A 67 24.84 27.52 -3.97
N ILE A 68 25.44 28.65 -3.60
CA ILE A 68 24.94 30.01 -3.91
C ILE A 68 26.09 30.85 -4.48
N ARG A 69 25.98 31.23 -5.75
CA ARG A 69 27.01 32.02 -6.44
C ARG A 69 26.54 33.43 -6.72
N TYR A 70 27.37 34.42 -6.39
CA TYR A 70 27.14 35.80 -6.78
C TYR A 70 27.81 36.12 -8.13
N SER A 71 27.06 36.75 -9.03
CA SER A 71 27.57 37.32 -10.28
C SER A 71 27.52 38.85 -10.20
N ALA A 72 28.68 39.49 -10.23
CA ALA A 72 28.77 40.95 -10.26
C ALA A 72 28.25 41.53 -11.59
N ALA A 73 28.42 40.81 -12.71
CA ALA A 73 28.03 41.26 -14.04
C ALA A 73 26.51 41.44 -14.18
N THR A 74 25.74 40.53 -13.59
CA THR A 74 24.27 40.55 -13.59
C THR A 74 23.69 41.04 -12.26
N ARG A 75 24.56 41.36 -11.28
CA ARG A 75 24.19 41.70 -9.90
C ARG A 75 23.16 40.72 -9.32
N SER A 76 23.38 39.42 -9.48
CA SER A 76 22.43 38.38 -9.09
C SER A 76 23.08 37.24 -8.32
N TYR A 77 22.31 36.62 -7.44
CA TYR A 77 22.64 35.34 -6.82
C TYR A 77 22.04 34.20 -7.65
N THR A 78 22.78 33.12 -7.83
CA THR A 78 22.30 31.87 -8.44
C THR A 78 22.40 30.77 -7.41
N VAL A 79 21.25 30.24 -7.02
CA VAL A 79 21.13 29.12 -6.08
C VAL A 79 21.06 27.83 -6.90
N GLU A 80 22.01 26.92 -6.68
CA GLU A 80 21.96 25.56 -7.22
C GLU A 80 21.15 24.68 -6.28
N LEU A 81 20.04 24.14 -6.79
CA LEU A 81 19.09 23.32 -6.04
C LEU A 81 19.15 21.88 -6.52
N GLN A 82 19.16 20.94 -5.59
CA GLN A 82 18.99 19.51 -5.83
C GLN A 82 17.64 19.06 -5.27
N VAL A 83 16.84 18.37 -6.08
CA VAL A 83 15.58 17.76 -5.61
C VAL A 83 15.86 16.82 -4.44
N ALA A 84 15.12 17.01 -3.36
CA ALA A 84 15.19 16.23 -2.13
C ALA A 84 13.89 15.45 -1.91
N GLN A 85 13.35 15.43 -0.69
CA GLN A 85 12.14 14.69 -0.35
C GLN A 85 10.91 15.21 -1.09
N GLN A 86 10.05 14.28 -1.52
CA GLN A 86 8.73 14.59 -2.05
C GLN A 86 7.73 14.76 -0.91
N TYR A 87 7.04 15.90 -0.89
CA TYR A 87 5.88 16.14 -0.05
C TYR A 87 4.59 15.80 -0.82
N LEU A 88 3.95 14.70 -0.43
CA LEU A 88 2.75 14.18 -1.10
C LEU A 88 1.46 14.97 -0.79
N GLY A 89 1.55 16.06 -0.01
CA GLY A 89 0.39 16.85 0.36
C GLY A 89 -0.30 16.32 1.62
N ASP A 90 -1.61 16.56 1.71
CA ASP A 90 -2.48 15.94 2.72
C ASP A 90 -2.83 14.51 2.27
N VAL A 91 -2.31 13.52 3.00
CA VAL A 91 -2.50 12.09 2.71
C VAL A 91 -3.56 11.46 3.62
N ALA A 92 -4.22 12.22 4.50
CA ALA A 92 -5.13 11.69 5.51
C ALA A 92 -6.28 10.86 4.92
N GLY A 93 -6.79 11.25 3.75
CA GLY A 93 -7.82 10.49 3.05
C GLY A 93 -7.36 9.12 2.55
N TYR A 94 -6.10 9.01 2.13
CA TYR A 94 -5.50 7.73 1.73
C TYR A 94 -5.17 6.87 2.94
N GLU A 95 -4.65 7.47 4.01
CA GLU A 95 -4.40 6.78 5.27
C GLU A 95 -5.69 6.19 5.85
N ALA A 96 -6.80 6.94 5.80
CA ALA A 96 -8.11 6.44 6.22
C ALA A 96 -8.59 5.24 5.37
N GLN A 97 -8.43 5.30 4.04
CA GLN A 97 -8.78 4.18 3.15
C GLN A 97 -7.94 2.94 3.40
N VAL A 98 -6.64 3.10 3.65
CA VAL A 98 -5.74 1.99 3.99
C VAL A 98 -6.17 1.35 5.30
N SER A 99 -6.48 2.14 6.32
CA SER A 99 -6.94 1.63 7.62
C SER A 99 -8.27 0.87 7.52
N GLU A 100 -9.21 1.37 6.69
CA GLU A 100 -10.48 0.68 6.44
C GLU A 100 -10.25 -0.66 5.70
N LEU A 101 -9.38 -0.68 4.69
CA LEU A 101 -9.03 -1.89 3.95
C LEU A 101 -8.32 -2.93 4.85
N GLU A 102 -7.37 -2.50 5.68
CA GLU A 102 -6.68 -3.37 6.63
C GLU A 102 -7.67 -4.01 7.63
N SER A 103 -8.64 -3.23 8.12
CA SER A 103 -9.70 -3.73 9.00
C SER A 103 -10.58 -4.76 8.29
N ALA A 104 -10.99 -4.48 7.05
CA ALA A 104 -11.80 -5.40 6.25
C ALA A 104 -11.05 -6.70 5.90
N VAL A 105 -9.74 -6.64 5.68
CA VAL A 105 -8.89 -7.82 5.46
C VAL A 105 -8.82 -8.66 6.74
N ALA A 106 -8.54 -8.05 7.89
CA ALA A 106 -8.47 -8.75 9.17
C ALA A 106 -9.78 -9.45 9.53
N GLU A 107 -10.93 -8.80 9.27
CA GLU A 107 -12.25 -9.42 9.46
C GLU A 107 -12.45 -10.64 8.56
N LYS A 108 -12.11 -10.53 7.27
CA LYS A 108 -12.23 -11.64 6.31
C LYS A 108 -11.33 -12.81 6.68
N GLU A 109 -10.10 -12.55 7.11
CA GLU A 109 -9.17 -13.58 7.57
C GLU A 109 -9.73 -14.33 8.79
N ALA A 110 -10.31 -13.61 9.76
CA ALA A 110 -10.95 -14.23 10.91
C ALA A 110 -12.16 -15.10 10.52
N THR A 111 -12.96 -14.66 9.55
CA THR A 111 -14.08 -15.46 9.02
C THR A 111 -13.59 -16.72 8.31
N ILE A 112 -12.57 -16.61 7.46
CA ILE A 112 -11.98 -17.75 6.76
C ILE A 112 -11.44 -18.77 7.77
N PHE A 113 -10.74 -18.31 8.80
CA PHE A 113 -10.22 -19.20 9.85
C PHE A 113 -11.34 -19.97 10.56
N LYS A 114 -12.43 -19.29 10.94
CA LYS A 114 -13.59 -19.94 11.55
C LYS A 114 -14.24 -20.95 10.60
N GLN A 115 -14.40 -20.60 9.33
CA GLN A 115 -14.97 -21.50 8.33
C GLN A 115 -14.08 -22.74 8.10
N ALA A 116 -12.76 -22.58 8.10
CA ALA A 116 -11.83 -23.70 7.99
C ALA A 116 -11.95 -24.66 9.18
N GLN A 117 -12.03 -24.15 10.40
CA GLN A 117 -12.23 -24.96 11.60
C GLN A 117 -13.60 -25.67 11.59
N GLU A 118 -14.65 -24.98 11.14
CA GLU A 118 -15.98 -25.58 11.02
C GLU A 118 -15.99 -26.72 9.98
N LEU A 119 -15.33 -26.52 8.82
CA LEU A 119 -15.19 -27.55 7.79
C LEU A 119 -14.43 -28.76 8.31
N GLU A 120 -13.34 -28.58 9.05
CA GLU A 120 -12.59 -29.68 9.67
C GLU A 120 -13.46 -30.49 10.64
N SER A 121 -14.26 -29.81 11.47
CA SER A 121 -15.19 -30.48 12.40
C SER A 121 -16.28 -31.29 11.68
N LYS A 122 -16.80 -30.76 10.56
CA LYS A 122 -17.80 -31.43 9.73
C LYS A 122 -17.22 -32.65 9.04
N GLU A 123 -15.99 -32.55 8.54
CA GLU A 123 -15.29 -33.67 7.91
C GLU A 123 -15.06 -34.83 8.88
N ALA A 124 -14.63 -34.54 10.11
CA ALA A 124 -14.49 -35.55 11.16
C ALA A 124 -15.83 -36.23 11.51
N THR A 125 -16.92 -35.46 11.53
CA THR A 125 -18.27 -36.00 11.78
C THR A 125 -18.72 -36.91 10.64
N ILE A 126 -18.46 -36.52 9.39
CA ILE A 126 -18.79 -37.32 8.21
C ILE A 126 -18.02 -38.64 8.22
N GLN A 127 -16.72 -38.62 8.53
CA GLN A 127 -15.92 -39.85 8.67
C GLN A 127 -16.51 -40.78 9.74
N SER A 128 -16.82 -40.26 10.93
CA SER A 128 -17.43 -41.07 11.99
C SER A 128 -18.79 -41.68 11.60
N GLN A 129 -19.62 -40.91 10.88
CA GLN A 129 -20.89 -41.40 10.36
C GLN A 129 -20.70 -42.49 9.30
N GLN A 130 -19.71 -42.33 8.40
CA GLN A 130 -19.38 -43.34 7.39
C GLN A 130 -18.92 -44.66 8.03
N GLU A 131 -18.06 -44.61 9.05
CA GLU A 131 -17.64 -45.80 9.81
C GLU A 131 -18.84 -46.50 10.48
N THR A 132 -19.74 -45.71 11.07
CA THR A 132 -20.94 -46.24 11.71
C THR A 132 -21.88 -46.93 10.71
N ILE A 133 -22.09 -46.33 9.54
CA ILE A 133 -22.91 -46.91 8.46
C ILE A 133 -22.31 -48.25 8.00
N GLN A 134 -21.00 -48.28 7.74
CA GLN A 134 -20.32 -49.52 7.31
C GLN A 134 -20.45 -50.64 8.35
N ALA A 135 -20.34 -50.32 9.64
CA ALA A 135 -20.53 -51.30 10.72
C ALA A 135 -21.96 -51.85 10.76
N LEU A 136 -22.97 -50.99 10.58
CA LEU A 136 -24.38 -51.38 10.56
C LEU A 136 -24.71 -52.26 9.33
N GLU A 137 -24.19 -51.92 8.16
CA GLU A 137 -24.35 -52.70 6.93
C GLU A 137 -23.74 -54.10 7.07
N ALA A 138 -22.54 -54.21 7.64
CA ALA A 138 -21.89 -55.49 7.90
C ALA A 138 -22.70 -56.35 8.89
N ALA A 139 -23.19 -55.75 9.99
CA ALA A 139 -24.00 -56.45 10.98
C ALA A 139 -25.36 -56.92 10.43
N GLY A 140 -26.03 -56.10 9.61
CA GLY A 140 -27.27 -56.45 8.94
C GLY A 140 -27.09 -57.62 7.97
N THR A 141 -26.02 -57.59 7.17
CA THR A 141 -25.66 -58.69 6.25
C THR A 141 -25.40 -60.00 7.01
N ALA A 142 -24.66 -59.95 8.12
CA ALA A 142 -24.36 -61.12 8.94
C ALA A 142 -25.63 -61.77 9.51
N LYS A 143 -26.58 -60.98 10.03
CA LYS A 143 -27.88 -61.49 10.53
C LYS A 143 -28.67 -62.21 9.44
N GLN A 144 -28.75 -61.65 8.24
CA GLN A 144 -29.47 -62.28 7.12
C GLN A 144 -28.86 -63.62 6.69
N VAL A 145 -27.53 -63.76 6.77
CA VAL A 145 -26.86 -65.03 6.49
C VAL A 145 -27.22 -66.08 7.54
N VAL A 146 -27.21 -65.71 8.83
CA VAL A 146 -27.58 -66.62 9.93
C VAL A 146 -29.02 -67.10 9.79
N GLU A 147 -29.98 -66.20 9.56
CA GLU A 147 -31.39 -66.57 9.37
C GLU A 147 -31.58 -67.52 8.19
N LYS A 148 -30.90 -67.28 7.05
CA LYS A 148 -30.94 -68.20 5.90
C LYS A 148 -30.33 -69.56 6.21
N LEU A 149 -29.27 -69.60 7.01
CA LEU A 149 -28.61 -70.84 7.40
C LEU A 149 -29.49 -71.68 8.33
N GLU A 150 -30.15 -71.04 9.29
CA GLU A 150 -31.09 -71.69 10.22
C GLU A 150 -32.30 -72.26 9.46
N ALA A 151 -32.89 -71.49 8.54
CA ALA A 151 -33.99 -71.95 7.71
C ALA A 151 -33.60 -73.17 6.85
N ALA A 152 -32.42 -73.14 6.22
CA ALA A 152 -31.92 -74.26 5.43
C ALA A 152 -31.62 -75.51 6.28
N TYR A 153 -31.22 -75.32 7.54
CA TYR A 153 -30.98 -76.43 8.47
C TYR A 153 -32.31 -77.10 8.90
N GLU A 154 -33.33 -76.32 9.27
CA GLU A 154 -34.66 -76.87 9.58
C GLU A 154 -35.24 -77.66 8.41
N GLU A 155 -35.17 -77.10 7.20
CA GLU A 155 -35.70 -77.75 5.99
C GLU A 155 -34.95 -79.07 5.67
N GLY A 156 -33.63 -79.11 5.90
CA GLY A 156 -32.82 -80.32 5.73
C GLY A 156 -33.06 -81.40 6.79
N VAL A 157 -33.40 -81.01 8.03
CA VAL A 157 -33.72 -81.95 9.12
C VAL A 157 -35.10 -82.57 8.91
N GLU A 158 -36.10 -81.80 8.49
CA GLU A 158 -37.44 -82.27 8.16
C GLU A 158 -37.46 -83.18 6.92
N SER A 159 -36.53 -82.99 5.97
CA SER A 159 -36.43 -83.80 4.75
C SER A 159 -35.79 -85.18 4.94
N ASN A 160 -35.14 -85.46 6.09
CA ASN A 160 -34.32 -86.65 6.31
C ASN A 160 -34.80 -87.55 7.47
N GLY A 161 -35.95 -87.22 8.09
CA GLY A 161 -36.64 -88.02 9.13
C GLY A 161 -37.89 -88.69 8.59
#